data_AF-A0A3Q3LN81-F1
#
_entry.id   AF-A0A3Q3LN81-F1
#
_cell.length_a   1.000
_cell.length_b   1.000
_cell.length_c   1.000
_cell.angle_alpha   90.00
_cell.angle_beta   90.00
_cell.angle_gamma   90.00
#
_symmetry.space_group_name_H-M   'P 1'
#
loop_
_entity.id
_entity.type
_entity.pdbx_description
1 polymer ?
#
loop_
_entity_poly.entity_id
_entity_poly.type
_entity_poly.pdbx_seq_one_letter_code
_entity_poly.pdbx_strand_id
1 'polypeptide(L)'
;MRDLPWQGEDGKGSVEEEQVVLVLGLNDFMDMVISVKKMLDSEGEEMEAGSFLRPLWECLNRDVKKVVTVLVTDSQSDYRTQACGVHLLHETLQFRIGMDRLDIEEVLVYLQLCKNISLVFLDVWQEVTNHVCAVTKALSKRPFKLLTERAELPFCVDGSWASGVRVERDGSGLIQVWNKQIQQLNRVSPAVASAVTTAYPSPQLLLQAYQSLGSEENRKGLLADVLVKSGGKERRLGPEISARVYRCFTAQNPQLVLD
;
A
#
# COMPACT_ATOMS: atom_id res chain seq x y z
N MET A 1 -9.90 28.29 -8.03
CA MET A 1 -11.20 27.96 -8.65
C MET A 1 -10.98 26.62 -9.33
N ARG A 2 -11.60 25.54 -8.83
CA ARG A 2 -11.39 24.19 -9.35
C ARG A 2 -12.59 23.84 -10.22
N ASP A 3 -12.34 23.55 -11.48
CA ASP A 3 -13.34 23.11 -12.44
C ASP A 3 -13.85 21.72 -12.02
N LEU A 4 -14.96 21.72 -11.30
CA LEU A 4 -15.87 20.58 -11.30
C LEU A 4 -16.54 20.54 -12.68
N PRO A 5 -16.69 19.38 -13.32
CA PRO A 5 -17.65 19.27 -14.40
C PRO A 5 -19.04 19.49 -13.80
N TRP A 6 -19.54 20.71 -13.94
CA TRP A 6 -20.95 21.02 -13.72
C TRP A 6 -21.75 20.23 -14.75
N GLN A 7 -22.34 19.11 -14.35
CA GLN A 7 -23.49 18.57 -15.06
C GLN A 7 -24.72 19.33 -14.57
N GLY A 8 -25.35 20.04 -15.51
CA GLY A 8 -26.54 20.83 -15.27
C GLY A 8 -27.71 20.02 -14.74
N GLU A 9 -28.58 20.73 -14.04
CA GLU A 9 -29.91 20.32 -13.61
C GLU A 9 -30.74 19.82 -14.80
N ASP A 10 -30.68 18.51 -15.08
CA ASP A 10 -31.81 17.63 -15.43
C ASP A 10 -31.24 16.34 -16.03
N GLY A 11 -31.32 15.25 -15.25
CA GLY A 11 -30.89 13.93 -15.72
C GLY A 11 -30.20 13.16 -14.62
N LYS A 12 -30.78 12.02 -14.26
CA LYS A 12 -30.22 11.04 -13.34
C LYS A 12 -28.95 10.41 -13.95
N GLY A 13 -27.86 11.17 -14.01
CA GLY A 13 -26.57 10.74 -14.52
C GLY A 13 -25.87 9.87 -13.49
N SER A 14 -26.11 8.56 -13.51
CA SER A 14 -25.22 7.63 -12.82
C SER A 14 -23.87 7.63 -13.55
N VAL A 15 -22.81 8.05 -12.87
CA VAL A 15 -21.45 7.85 -13.37
C VAL A 15 -21.10 6.38 -13.22
N GLU A 16 -20.75 5.71 -14.31
CA GLU A 16 -20.29 4.33 -14.30
C GLU A 16 -18.85 4.28 -13.76
N GLU A 17 -18.60 3.39 -12.80
CA GLU A 17 -17.26 3.19 -12.23
C GLU A 17 -16.40 2.32 -13.15
N GLU A 18 -15.09 2.60 -13.16
CA GLU A 18 -14.10 1.84 -13.93
C GLU A 18 -13.86 0.44 -13.32
N GLN A 19 -14.18 0.24 -12.03
CA GLN A 19 -13.93 -1.01 -11.32
C GLN A 19 -15.10 -1.97 -11.45
N VAL A 20 -14.83 -3.18 -11.95
CA VAL A 20 -15.79 -4.28 -12.08
C VAL A 20 -15.35 -5.43 -11.18
N VAL A 21 -16.27 -5.98 -10.38
CA VAL A 21 -16.02 -7.18 -9.58
C VAL A 21 -16.86 -8.32 -10.13
N LEU A 22 -16.21 -9.43 -10.49
CA LEU A 22 -16.85 -10.64 -10.96
C LEU A 22 -16.62 -11.76 -9.95
N VAL A 23 -17.65 -12.51 -9.58
CA VAL A 23 -17.51 -13.69 -8.72
C VAL A 23 -17.69 -14.93 -9.58
N LEU A 24 -16.70 -15.84 -9.55
CA LEU A 24 -16.71 -17.09 -10.29
C LEU A 24 -16.54 -18.27 -9.35
N GLY A 25 -17.25 -19.35 -9.64
CA GLY A 25 -16.93 -20.64 -9.05
C GLY A 25 -15.61 -21.17 -9.60
N LEU A 26 -14.95 -22.04 -8.84
CA LEU A 26 -13.69 -22.65 -9.26
C LEU A 26 -13.82 -23.31 -10.63
N ASN A 27 -14.89 -24.08 -10.90
CA ASN A 27 -15.06 -24.73 -12.21
C ASN A 27 -15.16 -23.73 -13.37
N ASP A 28 -15.91 -22.63 -13.21
CA ASP A 28 -16.06 -21.60 -14.24
C ASP A 28 -14.72 -20.88 -14.50
N PHE A 29 -13.93 -20.68 -13.45
CA PHE A 29 -12.58 -20.14 -13.56
C PHE A 29 -11.64 -21.10 -14.31
N MET A 30 -11.77 -22.39 -14.11
CA MET A 30 -10.95 -23.40 -14.79
C MET A 30 -11.27 -23.44 -16.28
N ASP A 31 -12.55 -23.36 -16.63
CA ASP A 31 -13.00 -23.24 -18.02
C ASP A 31 -12.48 -21.94 -18.67
N MET A 32 -12.38 -20.85 -17.90
CA MET A 32 -11.72 -19.62 -18.33
C MET A 32 -10.24 -19.85 -18.65
N VAL A 33 -9.49 -20.47 -17.74
CA VAL A 33 -8.05 -20.74 -17.92
C VAL A 33 -7.80 -21.60 -19.16
N ILE A 34 -8.59 -22.67 -19.35
CA ILE A 34 -8.48 -23.55 -20.52
C ILE A 34 -8.77 -22.77 -21.81
N SER A 35 -9.82 -21.94 -21.81
CA SER A 35 -10.19 -21.15 -22.99
C SER A 35 -9.10 -20.16 -23.38
N VAL A 36 -8.49 -19.51 -22.38
CA VAL A 36 -7.40 -18.56 -22.62
C VAL A 36 -6.14 -19.29 -23.09
N LYS A 37 -5.79 -20.44 -22.51
CA LYS A 37 -4.63 -21.23 -22.97
C LYS A 37 -4.79 -21.64 -24.44
N LYS A 38 -5.96 -22.17 -24.81
CA LYS A 38 -6.26 -22.52 -26.22
C LYS A 38 -6.14 -21.31 -27.14
N MET A 39 -6.56 -20.13 -26.69
CA MET A 39 -6.44 -18.89 -27.45
C MET A 39 -4.97 -18.45 -27.59
N LEU A 40 -4.13 -18.66 -26.58
CA LEU A 40 -2.69 -18.35 -26.66
C LEU A 40 -1.94 -19.30 -27.58
N ASP A 41 -2.31 -20.58 -27.60
CA ASP A 41 -1.68 -21.60 -28.45
C ASP A 41 -2.14 -21.49 -29.92
N SER A 42 -3.29 -20.85 -30.18
CA SER A 42 -3.84 -20.59 -31.52
C SER A 42 -3.35 -19.22 -32.02
N GLU A 43 -2.44 -19.15 -33.00
CA GLU A 43 -1.87 -17.90 -33.55
C GLU A 43 -2.86 -17.00 -34.35
N GLY A 44 -4.09 -16.80 -33.89
CA GLY A 44 -4.98 -15.79 -34.46
C GLY A 44 -6.44 -16.17 -34.44
N GLU A 45 -7.14 -15.74 -33.39
CA GLU A 45 -8.40 -14.98 -33.44
C GLU A 45 -8.93 -14.88 -32.00
N GLU A 46 -8.99 -13.68 -31.42
CA GLU A 46 -9.63 -13.43 -30.11
C GLU A 46 -11.14 -13.82 -30.10
N MET A 47 -11.69 -14.20 -31.26
CA MET A 47 -13.10 -14.53 -31.47
C MET A 47 -13.46 -15.97 -31.05
N GLU A 48 -12.47 -16.85 -30.87
CA GLU A 48 -12.66 -18.21 -30.32
C GLU A 48 -12.58 -18.28 -28.80
N ALA A 49 -12.63 -17.14 -28.10
CA ALA A 49 -12.92 -17.18 -26.67
C ALA A 49 -14.30 -17.84 -26.46
N GLY A 50 -14.35 -18.89 -25.63
CA GLY A 50 -15.57 -19.62 -25.31
C GLY A 50 -16.74 -18.68 -25.00
N SER A 51 -17.97 -19.09 -25.33
CA SER A 51 -19.18 -18.27 -25.23
C SER A 51 -19.36 -17.58 -23.88
N PHE A 52 -18.85 -18.20 -22.80
CA PHE A 52 -18.87 -17.68 -21.44
C PHE A 52 -18.05 -16.40 -21.24
N LEU A 53 -16.91 -16.25 -21.92
CA LEU A 53 -16.00 -15.11 -21.71
C LEU A 53 -16.24 -13.95 -22.68
N ARG A 54 -17.02 -14.15 -23.74
CA ARG A 54 -17.30 -13.11 -24.72
C ARG A 54 -17.87 -11.83 -24.10
N PRO A 55 -18.85 -11.87 -23.18
CA PRO A 55 -19.35 -10.65 -22.53
C PRO A 55 -18.27 -9.95 -21.68
N LEU A 56 -17.37 -10.72 -21.06
CA LEU A 56 -16.25 -10.18 -20.28
C LEU A 56 -15.23 -9.49 -21.19
N TRP A 57 -14.90 -10.11 -22.31
CA TRP A 57 -14.00 -9.52 -23.31
C TRP A 57 -14.60 -8.31 -23.99
N GLU A 58 -15.89 -8.32 -24.31
CA GLU A 58 -16.60 -7.14 -24.81
C GLU A 58 -16.58 -5.99 -23.79
N CYS A 59 -16.72 -6.30 -22.49
CA CYS A 59 -16.65 -5.29 -21.43
C CYS A 59 -15.26 -4.66 -21.31
N LEU A 60 -14.21 -5.49 -21.30
CA LEU A 60 -12.81 -5.06 -21.20
C LEU A 60 -12.34 -4.32 -22.46
N ASN A 61 -12.75 -4.78 -23.65
CA ASN A 61 -12.37 -4.15 -24.91
C ASN A 61 -13.14 -2.84 -25.19
N ARG A 62 -14.29 -2.63 -24.55
CA ARG A 62 -15.09 -1.40 -24.73
C ARG A 62 -14.45 -0.20 -24.04
N ASP A 63 -13.78 -0.38 -22.91
CA ASP A 63 -13.13 0.70 -22.17
C ASP A 63 -11.84 0.22 -21.51
N VAL A 64 -10.71 0.71 -22.05
CA VAL A 64 -9.35 0.40 -21.58
C VAL A 64 -9.10 0.84 -20.14
N LYS A 65 -9.94 1.70 -19.57
CA LYS A 65 -9.84 2.12 -18.17
C LYS A 65 -10.49 1.13 -17.21
N LYS A 66 -11.32 0.20 -17.71
CA LYS A 66 -11.97 -0.78 -16.84
C LYS A 66 -10.94 -1.72 -16.23
N VAL A 67 -11.07 -1.93 -14.92
CA VAL A 67 -10.26 -2.87 -14.15
C VAL A 67 -11.21 -3.93 -13.63
N VAL A 68 -10.95 -5.19 -13.98
CA VAL A 68 -11.77 -6.31 -13.51
C VAL A 68 -11.04 -7.04 -12.39
N THR A 69 -11.70 -7.19 -11.25
CA THR A 69 -11.28 -8.10 -10.19
C THR A 69 -12.17 -9.34 -10.22
N VAL A 70 -11.59 -10.50 -10.51
CA VAL A 70 -12.27 -11.80 -10.47
C VAL A 70 -12.01 -12.46 -9.12
N LEU A 71 -13.09 -12.66 -8.35
CA LEU A 71 -13.10 -13.38 -7.08
C LEU A 71 -13.47 -14.83 -7.37
N VAL A 72 -12.52 -15.75 -7.15
CA VAL A 72 -12.72 -17.17 -7.39
C VAL A 72 -13.02 -17.87 -6.07
N THR A 73 -14.13 -18.61 -6.03
CA THR A 73 -14.56 -19.35 -4.83
C THR A 73 -14.71 -20.83 -5.13
N ASP A 74 -14.28 -21.68 -4.20
CA ASP A 74 -14.59 -23.10 -4.26
C ASP A 74 -15.86 -23.39 -3.46
N SER A 75 -16.91 -23.86 -4.13
CA SER A 75 -18.15 -24.27 -3.49
C SER A 75 -18.07 -25.66 -2.84
N GLN A 76 -16.98 -26.41 -3.05
CA GLN A 76 -16.78 -27.77 -2.56
C GLN A 76 -15.82 -27.90 -1.37
N SER A 77 -15.35 -26.81 -0.76
CA SER A 77 -14.51 -26.93 0.43
C SER A 77 -15.32 -27.47 1.61
N ASP A 78 -15.25 -28.79 1.81
CA ASP A 78 -15.40 -29.37 3.13
C ASP A 78 -14.47 -28.58 4.05
N TYR A 79 -15.02 -28.07 5.14
CA TYR A 79 -14.45 -27.19 6.18
C TYR A 79 -13.17 -27.71 6.87
N ARG A 80 -12.51 -28.72 6.30
CA ARG A 80 -11.35 -29.44 6.84
C ARG A 80 -10.00 -29.05 6.24
N THR A 81 -9.93 -28.32 5.13
CA THR A 81 -8.64 -27.94 4.54
C THR A 81 -8.57 -26.45 4.28
N GLN A 82 -7.88 -25.75 5.17
CA GLN A 82 -7.66 -24.30 5.16
C GLN A 82 -6.58 -23.92 4.15
N ALA A 83 -6.88 -24.04 2.84
CA ALA A 83 -5.95 -23.64 1.79
C ALA A 83 -6.59 -23.45 0.40
N CYS A 84 -7.46 -22.45 0.16
CA CYS A 84 -7.55 -21.85 -1.18
C CYS A 84 -6.33 -20.96 -1.40
N GLY A 85 -5.22 -21.61 -1.74
CA GLY A 85 -4.07 -20.95 -2.33
C GLY A 85 -3.96 -21.26 -3.81
N VAL A 86 -3.05 -20.56 -4.48
CA VAL A 86 -2.57 -20.88 -5.84
C VAL A 86 -2.11 -22.35 -5.94
N HIS A 87 -1.69 -22.96 -4.83
CA HIS A 87 -1.36 -24.38 -4.74
C HIS A 87 -2.54 -25.33 -5.03
N LEU A 88 -3.75 -25.04 -4.53
CA LEU A 88 -4.93 -25.88 -4.78
C LEU A 88 -5.37 -25.79 -6.24
N LEU A 89 -5.20 -24.62 -6.86
CA LEU A 89 -5.44 -24.43 -8.30
C LEU A 89 -4.48 -25.27 -9.13
N HIS A 90 -3.17 -25.20 -8.82
CA HIS A 90 -2.15 -25.98 -9.53
C HIS A 90 -2.42 -27.47 -9.41
N GLU A 91 -2.72 -27.95 -8.19
CA GLU A 91 -3.04 -29.36 -7.96
C GLU A 91 -4.34 -29.79 -8.67
N THR A 92 -5.38 -28.95 -8.65
CA THR A 92 -6.68 -29.26 -9.27
C THR A 92 -6.62 -29.18 -10.80
N LEU A 93 -5.91 -28.21 -11.37
CA LEU A 93 -5.69 -28.06 -12.83
C LEU A 93 -4.85 -29.20 -13.36
N GLN A 94 -3.78 -29.54 -12.65
CA GLN A 94 -2.93 -30.68 -13.00
C GLN A 94 -3.72 -32.00 -12.91
N PHE A 95 -4.49 -32.20 -11.85
CA PHE A 95 -5.27 -33.43 -11.65
C PHE A 95 -6.44 -33.57 -12.63
N ARG A 96 -7.20 -32.50 -12.89
CA ARG A 96 -8.40 -32.58 -13.74
C ARG A 96 -8.10 -32.46 -15.23
N ILE A 97 -7.12 -31.67 -15.63
CA ILE A 97 -6.94 -31.24 -17.03
C ILE A 97 -5.53 -31.57 -17.54
N GLY A 98 -4.58 -31.94 -16.66
CA GLY A 98 -3.22 -32.30 -17.06
C GLY A 98 -2.39 -31.12 -17.55
N MET A 99 -2.79 -29.89 -17.22
CA MET A 99 -2.02 -28.67 -17.55
C MET A 99 -0.75 -28.59 -16.70
N ASP A 100 0.36 -28.17 -17.32
CA ASP A 100 1.59 -27.93 -16.57
C ASP A 100 1.48 -26.63 -15.76
N ARG A 101 2.24 -26.56 -14.67
CA ARG A 101 2.33 -25.37 -13.83
C ARG A 101 2.71 -24.13 -14.63
N LEU A 102 3.60 -24.28 -15.62
CA LEU A 102 4.04 -23.18 -16.47
C LEU A 102 2.91 -22.65 -17.36
N ASP A 103 2.07 -23.54 -17.91
CA ASP A 103 0.92 -23.13 -18.74
C ASP A 103 -0.10 -22.33 -17.92
N ILE A 104 -0.31 -22.73 -16.66
CA ILE A 104 -1.21 -22.03 -15.76
C ILE A 104 -0.66 -20.63 -15.45
N GLU A 105 0.60 -20.53 -15.05
CA GLU A 105 1.24 -19.23 -14.77
C GLU A 105 1.27 -18.33 -16.01
N GLU A 106 1.51 -18.87 -17.21
CA GLU A 106 1.46 -18.13 -18.47
C GLU A 106 0.08 -17.48 -18.68
N VAL A 107 -1.00 -18.24 -18.47
CA VAL A 107 -2.37 -17.71 -18.57
C VAL A 107 -2.64 -16.63 -17.52
N LEU A 108 -2.25 -16.86 -16.26
CA LEU A 108 -2.45 -15.88 -15.19
C LEU A 108 -1.71 -14.56 -15.47
N VAL A 109 -0.47 -14.66 -15.96
CA VAL A 109 0.34 -13.51 -16.38
C VAL A 109 -0.30 -12.78 -17.55
N TYR A 110 -0.80 -13.52 -18.56
CA TYR A 110 -1.52 -12.93 -19.68
C TYR A 110 -2.77 -12.16 -19.23
N LEU A 111 -3.60 -12.75 -18.35
CA LEU A 111 -4.79 -12.11 -17.80
C LEU A 111 -4.45 -10.81 -17.08
N GLN A 112 -3.37 -10.80 -16.30
CA GLN A 112 -2.92 -9.63 -15.56
C GLN A 112 -2.34 -8.53 -16.45
N LEU A 113 -1.42 -8.89 -17.36
CA LEU A 113 -0.66 -7.91 -18.15
C LEU A 113 -1.40 -7.45 -19.41
N CYS A 114 -2.08 -8.35 -20.09
CA CYS A 114 -2.71 -8.06 -21.38
C CYS A 114 -4.20 -7.69 -21.25
N LYS A 115 -4.88 -8.12 -20.18
CA LYS A 115 -6.32 -7.93 -20.00
C LYS A 115 -6.72 -7.13 -18.75
N ASN A 116 -5.76 -6.68 -17.94
CA ASN A 116 -6.01 -5.89 -16.72
C ASN A 116 -6.99 -6.57 -15.75
N ILE A 117 -6.92 -7.90 -15.68
CA ILE A 117 -7.70 -8.73 -14.77
C ILE A 117 -6.85 -9.06 -13.54
N SER A 118 -7.37 -8.73 -12.36
CA SER A 118 -6.80 -9.14 -11.07
C SER A 118 -7.56 -10.34 -10.52
N LEU A 119 -6.84 -11.35 -10.01
CA LEU A 119 -7.42 -12.58 -9.48
C LEU A 119 -7.26 -12.65 -7.97
N VAL A 120 -8.34 -13.01 -7.27
CA VAL A 120 -8.35 -13.22 -5.82
C VAL A 120 -9.07 -14.53 -5.52
N PHE A 121 -8.36 -15.47 -4.92
CA PHE A 121 -8.92 -16.76 -4.48
C PHE A 121 -9.39 -16.65 -3.04
N LEU A 122 -10.64 -17.02 -2.79
CA LEU A 122 -11.31 -16.87 -1.50
C LEU A 122 -11.93 -18.19 -1.08
N ASP A 123 -11.72 -18.56 0.19
CA ASP A 123 -12.12 -19.85 0.76
C ASP A 123 -13.61 -19.89 1.09
N VAL A 124 -14.16 -18.76 1.54
CA VAL A 124 -15.52 -18.69 2.10
C VAL A 124 -16.31 -17.49 1.56
N TRP A 125 -17.62 -17.65 1.45
CA TRP A 125 -18.54 -16.56 1.05
C TRP A 125 -18.47 -15.31 1.94
N GLN A 126 -18.04 -15.47 3.20
CA GLN A 126 -17.80 -14.33 4.09
C GLN A 126 -16.65 -13.45 3.59
N GLU A 127 -15.59 -14.03 3.02
CA GLU A 127 -14.48 -13.28 2.45
C GLU A 127 -14.87 -12.53 1.18
N VAL A 128 -15.70 -13.16 0.32
CA VAL A 128 -16.29 -12.50 -0.85
C VAL A 128 -17.09 -11.27 -0.41
N THR A 129 -17.94 -11.44 0.61
CA THR A 129 -18.75 -10.36 1.17
C THR A 129 -17.86 -9.24 1.73
N ASN A 130 -16.82 -9.59 2.48
CA ASN A 130 -15.86 -8.64 3.02
C ASN A 130 -15.13 -7.86 1.90
N HIS A 131 -14.73 -8.55 0.83
CA HIS A 131 -14.06 -7.94 -0.31
C HIS A 131 -14.97 -6.95 -1.04
N VAL A 132 -16.21 -7.35 -1.37
CA VAL A 132 -17.19 -6.48 -2.03
C VAL A 132 -17.51 -5.26 -1.18
N CYS A 133 -17.70 -5.43 0.14
CA CYS A 133 -17.87 -4.31 1.07
C CYS A 133 -16.66 -3.37 1.10
N ALA A 134 -15.44 -3.91 1.11
CA ALA A 134 -14.21 -3.12 1.12
C ALA A 134 -14.05 -2.31 -0.18
N VAL A 135 -14.28 -2.93 -1.35
CA VAL A 135 -14.25 -2.26 -2.65
C VAL A 135 -15.32 -1.17 -2.72
N THR A 136 -16.55 -1.47 -2.32
CA THR A 136 -17.66 -0.50 -2.33
C THR A 136 -17.34 0.71 -1.45
N LYS A 137 -16.78 0.48 -0.26
CA LYS A 137 -16.36 1.54 0.65
C LYS A 137 -15.16 2.34 0.13
N ALA A 138 -14.25 1.70 -0.61
CA ALA A 138 -13.13 2.37 -1.24
C ALA A 138 -13.60 3.28 -2.38
N LEU A 139 -14.48 2.78 -3.24
CA LEU A 139 -15.11 3.54 -4.34
C LEU A 139 -15.90 4.73 -3.80
N SER A 140 -16.71 4.54 -2.74
CA SER A 140 -17.47 5.63 -2.14
C SER A 140 -16.60 6.75 -1.56
N LYS A 141 -15.34 6.46 -1.21
CA LYS A 141 -14.37 7.42 -0.66
C LYS A 141 -13.43 8.01 -1.71
N ARG A 142 -13.34 7.41 -2.91
CA ARG A 142 -12.41 7.82 -3.97
C ARG A 142 -12.55 9.30 -4.36
N PRO A 143 -13.77 9.87 -4.58
CA PRO A 143 -13.90 11.28 -4.95
C PRO A 143 -13.37 12.23 -3.88
N PHE A 144 -13.66 11.94 -2.61
CA PHE A 144 -13.16 12.72 -1.48
C PHE A 144 -11.63 12.66 -1.41
N LYS A 145 -11.05 11.46 -1.48
CA LYS A 145 -9.60 11.26 -1.48
C LYS A 145 -8.88 12.00 -2.61
N LEU A 146 -9.41 11.94 -3.84
CA LEU A 146 -8.82 12.67 -4.97
C LEU A 146 -8.77 14.19 -4.76
N LEU A 147 -9.72 14.74 -3.98
CA LEU A 147 -9.78 16.16 -3.65
C LEU A 147 -8.87 16.55 -2.48
N THR A 148 -8.71 15.68 -1.48
CA THR A 148 -7.94 15.95 -0.26
C THR A 148 -6.47 15.55 -0.36
N GLU A 149 -6.12 14.44 -1.01
CA GLU A 149 -4.73 13.94 -1.13
C GLU A 149 -3.80 14.95 -1.83
N ARG A 150 -4.33 15.84 -2.69
CA ARG A 150 -3.53 16.91 -3.32
C ARG A 150 -3.17 18.06 -2.38
N ALA A 151 -3.84 18.19 -1.24
CA ALA A 151 -3.66 19.28 -0.30
C ALA A 151 -2.95 18.85 1.00
N GLU A 152 -2.83 17.55 1.25
CA GLU A 152 -2.28 17.00 2.48
C GLU A 152 -0.77 16.76 2.36
N LEU A 153 -0.07 16.90 3.48
CA LEU A 153 1.34 16.48 3.59
C LEU A 153 1.37 14.96 3.38
N PRO A 154 2.04 14.42 2.35
CA PRO A 154 1.94 13.00 1.98
C PRO A 154 2.47 12.04 3.06
N PHE A 155 3.17 12.55 4.08
CA PHE A 155 3.61 11.78 5.24
C PHE A 155 2.56 11.75 6.39
N CYS A 156 1.62 12.70 6.41
CA CYS A 156 0.50 12.75 7.36
C CYS A 156 -0.66 11.89 6.85
N VAL A 157 -0.42 10.60 6.68
CA VAL A 157 -1.48 9.65 6.27
C VAL A 157 -2.40 9.33 7.44
N ASP A 158 -3.70 9.18 7.20
CA ASP A 158 -4.62 8.64 8.20
C ASP A 158 -4.17 7.24 8.65
N GLY A 159 -3.93 7.03 9.95
CA GLY A 159 -3.58 5.71 10.49
C GLY A 159 -2.83 5.73 11.82
N SER A 160 -2.57 4.54 12.38
CA SER A 160 -1.83 4.38 13.64
C SER A 160 -0.41 4.97 13.59
N TRP A 161 0.19 5.02 12.39
CA TRP A 161 1.49 5.66 12.13
C TRP A 161 1.48 7.18 12.30
N ALA A 162 0.37 7.85 11.98
CA ALA A 162 0.19 9.29 12.19
C ALA A 162 -0.53 9.62 13.51
N SER A 163 -0.73 8.63 14.38
CA SER A 163 -1.35 8.86 15.67
C SER A 163 -0.44 9.74 16.54
N GLY A 164 -0.93 10.92 16.89
CA GLY A 164 -0.25 11.82 17.80
C GLY A 164 -0.12 11.22 19.21
N VAL A 165 0.78 11.81 20.00
CA VAL A 165 0.88 11.49 21.43
C VAL A 165 -0.09 12.38 22.20
N ARG A 166 -0.90 11.78 23.08
CA ARG A 166 -1.77 12.55 23.98
C ARG A 166 -0.92 13.27 25.02
N VAL A 167 -1.13 14.58 25.15
CA VAL A 167 -0.43 15.43 26.11
C VAL A 167 -1.44 16.01 27.10
N GLU A 168 -1.19 15.81 28.39
CA GLU A 168 -2.02 16.33 29.46
C GLU A 168 -1.64 17.79 29.81
N ARG A 169 -2.50 18.48 30.57
CA ARG A 169 -2.30 19.92 30.90
C ARG A 169 -1.03 20.21 31.70
N ASP A 170 -0.55 19.22 32.45
CA ASP A 170 0.70 19.29 33.22
C ASP A 170 1.95 19.07 32.35
N GLY A 171 1.79 18.80 31.06
CA GLY A 171 2.89 18.50 30.13
C GLY A 171 3.29 17.02 30.09
N SER A 172 2.60 16.16 30.85
CA SER A 172 2.79 14.71 30.75
C SER A 172 2.53 14.25 29.31
N GLY A 173 3.51 13.59 28.70
CA GLY A 173 3.50 13.18 27.29
C GLY A 173 4.43 13.99 26.38
N LEU A 174 4.89 15.19 26.78
CA LEU A 174 5.78 16.01 25.93
C LEU A 174 7.13 15.34 25.63
N ILE A 175 7.67 14.53 26.55
CA ILE A 175 8.90 13.77 26.29
C ILE A 175 8.69 12.69 25.20
N GLN A 176 7.50 12.10 25.15
CA GLN A 176 7.14 11.11 24.13
C GLN A 176 6.91 11.81 22.78
N VAL A 177 6.30 13.01 22.77
CA VAL A 177 6.22 13.87 21.58
C VAL A 177 7.62 14.18 21.07
N TRP A 178 8.52 14.63 21.94
CA TRP A 178 9.89 14.96 21.58
C TRP A 178 10.62 13.76 20.97
N ASN A 179 10.47 12.58 21.58
CA ASN A 179 11.02 11.34 21.05
C ASN A 179 10.45 10.99 19.66
N LYS A 180 9.13 11.11 19.48
CA LYS A 180 8.47 10.87 18.19
C LYS A 180 8.88 11.87 17.10
N GLN A 181 9.13 13.12 17.46
CA GLN A 181 9.64 14.16 16.54
C GLN A 181 11.04 13.78 16.02
N ILE A 182 11.94 13.32 16.89
CA ILE A 182 13.26 12.85 16.48
C ILE A 182 13.15 11.60 15.57
N GLN A 183 12.20 10.69 15.84
CA GLN A 183 11.95 9.51 14.99
C GLN A 183 11.42 9.84 13.59
N GLN A 184 10.90 11.05 13.34
CA GLN A 184 10.45 11.43 11.99
C GLN A 184 11.60 11.61 11.00
N LEU A 185 12.83 11.75 11.49
CA LEU A 185 14.00 11.87 10.65
C LEU A 185 14.37 10.52 10.02
N ASN A 186 14.75 10.57 8.74
CA ASN A 186 15.20 9.38 8.02
C ASN A 186 16.32 8.67 8.78
N ARG A 187 16.25 7.33 8.82
CA ARG A 187 17.25 6.44 9.45
C ARG A 187 17.38 6.58 10.96
N VAL A 188 16.43 7.26 11.62
CA VAL A 188 16.37 7.36 13.09
C VAL A 188 15.44 6.30 13.66
N SER A 189 16.01 5.24 14.22
CA SER A 189 15.24 4.20 14.90
C SER A 189 14.76 4.66 16.30
N PRO A 190 13.76 4.01 16.91
CA PRO A 190 13.31 4.34 18.27
C PRO A 190 14.44 4.36 19.31
N ALA A 191 15.41 3.46 19.20
CA ALA A 191 16.59 3.44 20.09
C ALA A 191 17.49 4.68 19.94
N VAL A 192 17.66 5.19 18.71
CA VAL A 192 18.46 6.39 18.42
C VAL A 192 17.74 7.61 18.97
N ALA A 193 16.44 7.73 18.69
CA ALA A 193 15.63 8.81 19.24
C ALA A 193 15.64 8.81 20.77
N SER A 194 15.51 7.63 21.39
CA SER A 194 15.64 7.49 22.84
C SER A 194 16.98 8.04 23.34
N ALA A 195 18.10 7.60 22.77
CA ALA A 195 19.43 8.08 23.15
C ALA A 195 19.59 9.60 23.01
N VAL A 196 19.10 10.20 21.92
CA VAL A 196 19.11 11.67 21.72
C VAL A 196 18.25 12.35 22.78
N THR A 197 17.02 11.89 23.01
CA THR A 197 16.11 12.50 23.99
C THR A 197 16.54 12.26 25.44
N THR A 198 17.33 11.22 25.72
CA THR A 198 17.96 11.03 27.04
C THR A 198 19.12 12.00 27.24
N ALA A 199 19.95 12.22 26.21
CA ALA A 199 21.04 13.20 26.26
C ALA A 199 20.51 14.64 26.33
N TYR A 200 19.43 14.93 25.60
CA TYR A 200 18.80 16.25 25.52
C TYR A 200 17.27 16.11 25.71
N PRO A 201 16.77 16.21 26.96
CA PRO A 201 15.37 15.92 27.29
C PRO A 201 14.38 17.00 26.82
N SER A 202 14.85 18.09 26.22
CA SER A 202 13.98 19.08 25.57
C SER A 202 14.64 19.65 24.31
N PRO A 203 13.83 20.13 23.33
CA PRO A 203 14.36 20.81 22.15
C PRO A 203 15.22 22.03 22.50
N GLN A 204 14.84 22.77 23.56
CA GLN A 204 15.57 23.95 24.01
C GLN A 204 16.97 23.60 24.51
N LEU A 205 17.14 22.51 25.26
CA LEU A 205 18.46 22.07 25.71
C LEU A 205 19.35 21.65 24.54
N LEU A 206 18.79 21.01 23.52
CA LEU A 206 19.53 20.66 22.31
C LEU A 206 19.97 21.92 21.54
N LEU A 207 19.08 22.91 21.39
CA LEU A 207 19.38 24.17 20.73
C LEU A 207 20.46 24.98 21.47
N GLN A 208 20.37 25.06 22.80
CA GLN A 208 21.37 25.73 23.63
C GLN A 208 22.75 25.08 23.49
N ALA A 209 22.80 23.74 23.41
CA ALA A 209 24.05 23.01 23.19
C ALA A 209 24.66 23.26 21.81
N TYR A 210 23.85 23.46 20.76
CA TYR A 210 24.38 23.90 19.46
C TYR A 210 24.92 25.34 19.52
N GLN A 211 24.22 26.23 20.22
CA GLN A 211 24.59 27.65 20.33
C GLN A 211 25.88 27.86 21.13
N SER A 212 26.18 27.01 22.11
CA SER A 212 27.42 27.10 22.91
C SER A 212 28.68 26.70 22.16
N LEU A 213 28.56 26.01 21.01
CA LEU A 213 29.69 25.59 20.19
C LEU A 213 30.07 26.68 19.17
N GLY A 214 31.37 26.93 19.01
CA GLY A 214 31.89 28.00 18.14
C GLY A 214 32.03 27.65 16.65
N SER A 215 32.21 26.38 16.30
CA SER A 215 32.40 25.91 14.91
C SER A 215 31.19 25.11 14.43
N GLU A 216 30.87 25.24 13.14
CA GLU A 216 29.77 24.51 12.50
C GLU A 216 30.05 23.00 12.44
N GLU A 217 31.30 22.58 12.24
CA GLU A 217 31.72 21.18 12.28
C GLU A 217 31.42 20.56 13.65
N ASN A 218 31.74 21.27 14.74
CA ASN A 218 31.45 20.80 16.09
C ASN A 218 29.95 20.71 16.35
N ARG A 219 29.15 21.65 15.84
CA ARG A 219 27.69 21.60 15.94
C ARG A 219 27.13 20.39 15.18
N LYS A 220 27.59 20.15 13.95
CA LYS A 220 27.20 18.97 13.16
C LYS A 220 27.61 17.67 13.84
N GLY A 221 28.72 17.66 14.59
CA GLY A 221 29.24 16.51 15.31
C GLY A 221 28.68 16.29 16.73
N LEU A 222 27.87 17.20 17.28
CA LEU A 222 27.46 17.20 18.70
C LEU A 222 26.88 15.85 19.17
N LEU A 223 26.07 15.21 18.33
CA LEU A 223 25.39 13.96 18.66
C LEU A 223 26.14 12.72 18.17
N ALA A 224 27.24 12.88 17.42
CA ALA A 224 27.88 11.77 16.71
C ALA A 224 28.36 10.66 17.65
N ASP A 225 28.85 11.04 18.84
CA ASP A 225 29.39 10.12 19.85
C ASP A 225 28.35 9.66 20.88
N VAL A 226 27.08 10.07 20.76
CA VAL A 226 26.00 9.59 21.64
C VAL A 226 25.86 8.08 21.48
N LEU A 227 25.90 7.37 22.62
CA LEU A 227 25.78 5.92 22.68
C LEU A 227 24.32 5.49 22.59
N VAL A 228 24.04 4.63 21.61
CA VAL A 228 22.75 4.02 21.35
C VAL A 228 22.81 2.56 21.79
N LYS A 229 21.98 2.19 22.77
CA LYS A 229 21.83 0.80 23.22
C LYS A 229 20.66 0.16 22.49
N SER A 230 20.91 -0.94 21.77
CA SER A 230 19.87 -1.70 21.08
C SER A 230 20.17 -3.19 21.17
N GLY A 231 19.24 -3.96 21.76
CA GLY A 231 19.34 -5.44 21.82
C GLY A 231 20.64 -5.97 22.44
N GLY A 232 21.16 -5.31 23.49
CA GLY A 232 22.39 -5.71 24.17
C GLY A 232 23.70 -5.29 23.48
N LYS A 233 23.64 -4.61 22.33
CA LYS A 233 24.80 -4.00 21.66
C LYS A 233 24.78 -2.49 21.84
N GLU A 234 25.97 -1.91 22.00
CA GLU A 234 26.18 -0.47 22.04
C GLU A 234 26.82 -0.02 20.73
N ARG A 235 26.27 1.04 20.13
CA ARG A 235 26.85 1.69 18.95
C ARG A 235 26.75 3.19 19.09
N ARG A 236 27.60 3.92 18.38
CA ARG A 236 27.48 5.39 18.28
C ARG A 236 26.37 5.76 17.30
N LEU A 237 25.80 6.95 17.48
CA LEU A 237 24.80 7.53 16.59
C LEU A 237 25.38 7.83 15.20
N GLY A 238 26.63 8.33 15.15
CA GLY A 238 27.39 8.58 13.93
C GLY A 238 27.24 10.01 13.39
N PRO A 239 28.22 10.48 12.60
CA PRO A 239 28.28 11.88 12.15
C PRO A 239 27.13 12.26 11.19
N GLU A 240 26.64 11.32 10.39
CA GLU A 240 25.57 11.59 9.41
C GLU A 240 24.24 11.92 10.08
N ILE A 241 23.79 11.08 11.02
CA ILE A 241 22.56 11.33 11.78
C ILE A 241 22.70 12.59 12.63
N SER A 242 23.88 12.83 13.24
CA SER A 242 24.14 14.04 14.02
C SER A 242 23.99 15.31 13.18
N ALA A 243 24.61 15.33 11.99
CA ALA A 243 24.51 16.46 11.07
C ALA A 243 23.07 16.66 10.56
N ARG A 244 22.33 15.58 10.32
CA ARG A 244 20.91 15.61 9.92
C ARG A 244 20.05 16.29 10.99
N VAL A 245 20.19 15.88 12.24
CA VAL A 245 19.46 16.49 13.37
C VAL A 245 19.83 17.97 13.49
N TYR A 246 21.12 18.32 13.45
CA TYR A 246 21.54 19.72 13.47
C TYR A 246 20.86 20.55 12.36
N ARG A 247 20.94 20.10 11.11
CA ARG A 247 20.30 20.77 9.96
C ARG A 247 18.79 20.94 10.18
N CYS A 248 18.10 19.91 10.65
CA CYS A 248 16.65 19.96 10.88
C CYS A 248 16.23 21.04 11.88
N PHE A 249 17.02 21.27 12.95
CA PHE A 249 16.64 22.21 14.01
C PHE A 249 17.20 23.62 13.84
N THR A 250 18.16 23.83 12.93
CA THR A 250 18.87 25.11 12.80
C THR A 250 18.78 25.74 11.42
N ALA A 251 18.44 24.99 10.37
CA ALA A 251 18.31 25.53 9.03
C ALA A 251 17.11 26.47 8.92
N GLN A 252 17.31 27.61 8.26
CA GLN A 252 16.24 28.55 7.94
C GLN A 252 15.59 28.27 6.58
N ASN A 253 16.25 27.47 5.73
CA ASN A 253 15.74 27.11 4.42
C ASN A 253 14.82 25.86 4.53
N PRO A 254 13.50 25.98 4.31
CA PRO A 254 12.59 24.85 4.37
C PRO A 254 12.78 23.83 3.25
N GLN A 255 13.50 24.19 2.18
CA GLN A 255 13.82 23.31 1.04
C GLN A 255 15.18 22.61 1.20
N LEU A 256 15.86 22.77 2.35
CA LEU A 256 17.14 22.13 2.58
C LEU A 256 16.96 20.61 2.69
N VAL A 257 17.67 19.87 1.84
CA VAL A 257 17.76 18.41 1.94
C VAL A 257 18.62 18.04 3.15
N LEU A 258 18.08 17.18 4.00
CA LEU A 258 18.70 16.80 5.27
C LEU A 258 19.72 15.64 5.15
N ASP A 259 19.81 14.99 3.98
CA ASP A 259 20.77 13.94 3.67
C ASP A 259 22.11 14.55 3.22
#